data_AF-A0A973AI56-F1
#
_entry.id   AF-A0A973AI56-F1
#
_cell.length_a   1.000
_cell.length_b   1.000
_cell.length_c   1.000
_cell.angle_alpha   90.00
_cell.angle_beta   90.00
_cell.angle_gamma   90.00
#
_symmetry.space_group_name_H-M   'P 1'
#
loop_
_entity.id
_entity.type
_entity.pdbx_description
1 polymer ?
#
loop_
_entity_poly.entity_id
_entity_poly.type
_entity_poly.pdbx_seq_one_letter_code
_entity_poly.pdbx_strand_id
1 'polypeptide(L)'
;DLYWIAVSPAQQRTGLGSALLRETERLALQQDATRMFVDTSGREQYAPTRNFYERMGYREEARLIDFYAPGDDKVIYAKTLLSII
;
A
#
# COMPACT_ATOMS: atom_id res chain seq x y z
N ASP A 1 -3.16 -3.16 9.39
CA ASP A 1 -1.88 -3.00 8.68
C ASP A 1 -1.84 -4.00 7.54
N LEU A 2 -1.43 -3.58 6.34
CA LEU A 2 -1.26 -4.46 5.19
C LEU A 2 0.24 -4.65 4.95
N TYR A 3 0.72 -5.86 5.21
CA TYR A 3 2.14 -6.17 5.11
C TYR A 3 2.64 -6.25 3.67
N TRP A 4 2.04 -7.10 2.82
CA TRP A 4 2.53 -7.33 1.46
C TRP A 4 1.40 -7.72 0.51
N ILE A 5 1.51 -7.25 -0.74
CA ILE A 5 0.83 -7.84 -1.89
C ILE A 5 1.92 -8.24 -2.88
N ALA A 6 1.94 -9.52 -3.25
CA ALA A 6 2.87 -10.05 -4.24
C ALA A 6 2.08 -10.66 -5.41
N VAL A 7 2.47 -10.29 -6.62
CA VAL A 7 1.95 -10.87 -7.86
C VAL A 7 3.12 -11.38 -8.67
N SER A 8 3.00 -12.61 -9.19
CA SER A 8 4.04 -13.20 -10.03
C SER A 8 4.34 -12.29 -11.23
N PRO A 9 5.60 -12.18 -11.69
CA PRO A 9 5.97 -11.25 -12.77
C PRO A 9 5.13 -11.42 -14.05
N ALA A 10 4.84 -12.68 -14.42
CA ALA A 10 4.02 -13.02 -15.59
C ALA A 10 2.54 -12.59 -15.48
N GLN A 11 2.09 -12.15 -14.30
CA GLN A 11 0.72 -11.76 -14.01
C GLN A 11 0.62 -10.29 -13.57
N GLN A 12 1.73 -9.54 -13.59
CA GLN A 12 1.72 -8.11 -13.26
C GLN A 12 1.02 -7.29 -14.35
N ARG A 13 0.52 -6.11 -13.99
CA ARG A 13 -0.20 -5.18 -14.88
C ARG A 13 -1.50 -5.72 -15.50
N THR A 14 -2.01 -6.85 -14.99
CA THR A 14 -3.32 -7.44 -15.37
C THR A 14 -4.49 -6.94 -14.52
N GLY A 15 -4.21 -6.16 -13.47
CA GLY A 15 -5.20 -5.74 -12.47
C GLY A 15 -5.28 -6.63 -11.22
N LEU A 16 -4.57 -7.76 -11.18
CA LEU A 16 -4.58 -8.68 -10.03
C LEU A 16 -4.16 -8.01 -8.71
N GLY A 17 -3.11 -7.17 -8.72
CA GLY A 17 -2.68 -6.44 -7.51
C GLY A 17 -3.79 -5.54 -6.95
N SER A 18 -4.51 -4.84 -7.83
CA SER A 18 -5.66 -4.01 -7.43
C SER A 18 -6.84 -4.86 -6.94
N ALA A 19 -7.07 -6.03 -7.52
CA ALA A 19 -8.11 -6.95 -7.07
C ALA A 19 -7.82 -7.48 -5.66
N LEU A 20 -6.58 -7.92 -5.40
CA LEU A 20 -6.13 -8.37 -4.07
C LEU A 20 -6.26 -7.26 -3.02
N LEU A 21 -5.86 -6.03 -3.37
CA LEU A 21 -5.96 -4.90 -2.46
C LEU A 21 -7.42 -4.58 -2.12
N ARG A 22 -8.30 -4.47 -3.12
CA ARG A 22 -9.72 -4.17 -2.92
C ARG A 22 -10.43 -5.22 -2.07
N GLU A 23 -10.12 -6.50 -2.30
CA GLU A 23 -10.70 -7.57 -1.48
C GLU A 23 -10.19 -7.51 -0.05
N THR A 24 -8.92 -7.17 0.14
CA THR A 24 -8.35 -6.97 1.49
C THR A 24 -9.00 -5.77 2.20
N GLU A 25 -9.20 -4.66 1.50
CA GLU A 25 -9.92 -3.48 2.03
C GLU A 25 -11.37 -3.83 2.39
N ARG A 26 -12.06 -4.62 1.55
CA ARG A 26 -13.43 -5.10 1.82
C ARG A 26 -13.49 -5.97 3.07
N LEU A 27 -12.57 -6.93 3.23
CA LEU A 27 -12.49 -7.79 4.40
C LEU A 27 -12.10 -7.03 5.68
N ALA A 28 -11.29 -5.97 5.55
CA ALA A 28 -10.95 -5.09 6.68
C ALA A 28 -12.17 -4.25 7.12
N LEU A 29 -12.93 -3.71 6.18
CA LEU A 29 -14.19 -3.01 6.47
C LEU A 29 -15.21 -3.90 7.20
N GLN A 30 -15.29 -5.19 6.83
CA GLN A 30 -16.14 -6.17 7.52
C GLN A 30 -15.69 -6.48 8.97
N GLN A 31 -14.49 -6.05 9.34
CA GLN A 31 -13.94 -6.16 10.69
C GLN A 31 -13.85 -4.79 11.36
N ASP A 32 -14.68 -3.84 10.94
CA ASP A 32 -14.78 -2.48 11.48
C ASP A 32 -13.48 -1.66 11.38
N ALA A 33 -12.56 -2.04 10.49
CA ALA A 33 -11.36 -1.26 10.26
C ALA A 33 -11.69 0.09 9.62
N THR A 34 -11.18 1.17 10.21
CA THR A 34 -11.41 2.55 9.74
C THR A 34 -10.27 3.09 8.88
N ARG A 35 -9.08 2.47 8.97
CA ARG A 35 -7.88 2.84 8.21
C ARG A 35 -7.09 1.60 7.82
N MET A 36 -6.43 1.69 6.67
CA MET A 36 -5.39 0.76 6.25
C MET A 36 -4.07 1.52 6.09
N PHE A 37 -3.02 0.94 6.64
CA PHE A 37 -1.64 1.42 6.52
C PHE A 37 -0.84 0.43 5.69
N VAL A 38 0.13 0.94 4.93
CA VAL A 38 1.14 0.16 4.19
C VAL A 38 2.49 0.85 4.29
N ASP A 39 3.53 0.05 4.41
CA ASP A 39 4.90 0.52 4.47
C ASP A 39 5.69 0.10 3.22
N THR A 40 6.55 0.98 2.70
CA THR A 40 7.47 0.63 1.61
C THR A 40 8.76 1.44 1.66
N SER A 41 9.78 1.01 0.91
CA SER A 41 11.07 1.70 0.85
C SER A 41 11.00 2.99 0.02
N GLY A 42 11.83 3.97 0.40
CA GLY A 42 12.02 5.22 -0.30
C GLY A 42 12.87 5.11 -1.58
N ARG A 43 13.60 4.01 -1.79
CA ARG A 43 14.46 3.84 -2.96
C ARG A 43 13.69 3.94 -4.29
N GLU A 44 14.38 4.37 -5.34
CA GLU A 44 13.80 4.57 -6.67
C GLU A 44 13.16 3.28 -7.23
N GLN A 45 13.76 2.11 -6.98
CA GLN A 45 13.22 0.82 -7.42
C GLN A 45 11.81 0.52 -6.87
N TYR A 46 11.40 1.16 -5.77
CA TYR A 46 10.06 1.04 -5.18
C TYR A 46 9.09 2.15 -5.61
N ALA A 47 9.51 3.06 -6.51
CA ALA A 47 8.60 4.05 -7.10
C ALA A 47 7.35 3.42 -7.75
N PRO A 48 7.42 2.27 -8.46
CA PRO A 48 6.23 1.61 -8.96
C PRO A 48 5.25 1.16 -7.86
N THR A 49 5.78 0.72 -6.71
CA THR A 49 4.99 0.33 -5.54
C THR A 49 4.30 1.53 -4.89
N ARG A 50 5.04 2.64 -4.71
CA ARG A 50 4.48 3.90 -4.21
C ARG A 50 3.36 4.43 -5.12
N ASN A 51 3.63 4.51 -6.42
CA ASN A 51 2.64 4.89 -7.43
C ASN A 51 1.43 3.95 -7.46
N PHE A 52 1.60 2.67 -7.16
CA PHE A 52 0.48 1.74 -7.05
C PHE A 52 -0.46 2.12 -5.90
N TYR A 53 0.07 2.35 -4.70
CA TYR A 53 -0.75 2.73 -3.55
C TYR A 53 -1.39 4.11 -3.71
N GLU A 54 -0.67 5.08 -4.25
CA GLU A 54 -1.20 6.43 -4.56
C GLU A 54 -2.40 6.35 -5.52
N ARG A 55 -2.29 5.57 -6.60
CA ARG A 55 -3.42 5.34 -7.52
C ARG A 55 -4.61 4.63 -6.87
N MET A 56 -4.38 3.87 -5.80
CA MET A 56 -5.43 3.17 -5.05
C MET A 56 -6.06 4.06 -3.96
N GLY A 57 -5.65 5.33 -3.87
CA GLY A 57 -6.21 6.31 -2.95
C GLY A 57 -5.49 6.40 -1.61
N TYR A 58 -4.34 5.75 -1.46
CA TYR A 58 -3.48 5.95 -0.29
C TYR A 58 -2.70 7.26 -0.42
N ARG A 59 -2.37 7.86 0.71
CA ARG A 59 -1.56 9.07 0.80
C ARG A 59 -0.36 8.82 1.71
N GLU A 60 0.78 9.42 1.38
CA GLU A 60 1.93 9.42 2.28
C GLU A 60 1.56 10.14 3.57
N GLU A 61 1.53 9.41 4.69
CA GLU A 61 1.21 9.93 6.02
C GLU A 61 2.49 10.26 6.79
N ALA A 62 3.57 9.50 6.57
CA ALA A 62 4.86 9.70 7.20
C ALA A 62 6.01 9.16 6.36
N ARG A 63 7.20 9.70 6.62
CA ARG A 63 8.47 9.23 6.07
C ARG A 63 9.55 9.25 7.16
N LEU A 64 10.18 8.11 7.36
CA LEU A 64 11.27 7.94 8.32
C LEU A 64 12.56 7.83 7.53
N ILE A 65 13.37 8.90 7.60
CA ILE A 65 14.62 9.04 6.84
C ILE A 65 15.62 7.97 7.28
N ASP A 66 16.29 7.35 6.31
CA ASP A 66 17.34 6.35 6.52
C ASP A 66 16.93 5.15 7.41
N PHE A 67 15.64 4.84 7.50
CA PHE A 67 15.11 3.81 8.40
C PHE A 67 15.67 2.41 8.13
N TYR A 68 15.75 2.02 6.85
CA TYR A 68 16.26 0.69 6.48
C TYR A 68 17.78 0.69 6.33
N ALA A 69 18.34 1.78 5.81
CA ALA A 69 19.76 2.04 5.59
C ALA A 69 19.95 3.51 5.16
N PRO A 70 21.18 4.05 5.14
CA PRO A 70 21.46 5.34 4.51
C PRO A 70 20.96 5.38 3.05
N GLY A 71 20.14 6.38 2.72
CA GLY A 71 19.45 6.53 1.43
C GLY A 71 18.24 5.61 1.23
N ASP A 72 17.76 4.95 2.28
CA ASP A 72 16.62 4.02 2.23
C ASP A 72 15.58 4.31 3.32
N ASP A 73 14.73 5.29 3.02
CA ASP A 73 13.62 5.68 3.90
C ASP A 73 12.59 4.57 4.04
N LYS A 74 11.86 4.60 5.17
CA LYS A 74 10.55 3.97 5.26
C LYS A 74 9.46 5.00 4.96
N VAL A 75 8.64 4.73 3.96
CA VAL A 75 7.50 5.55 3.57
C VAL A 75 6.22 4.84 4.01
N ILE A 76 5.43 5.52 4.83
CA ILE A 76 4.17 5.03 5.38
C ILE A 76 3.03 5.69 4.63
N TYR A 77 2.17 4.88 4.04
CA TYR A 77 0.98 5.31 3.33
C TYR A 77 -0.27 4.90 4.11
N ALA A 78 -1.28 5.77 4.13
CA ALA A 78 -2.55 5.52 4.79
C ALA A 78 -3.73 5.77 3.85
N LYS A 79 -4.80 5.00 4.06
CA LYS A 79 -6.11 5.22 3.44
C LYS A 79 -7.21 5.06 4.48
N THR A 80 -8.08 6.06 4.58
CA THR A 80 -9.34 5.93 5.34
C THR A 80 -10.26 4.99 4.58
N LEU A 81 -10.77 3.97 5.27
CA LEU A 81 -11.76 3.06 4.73
C LEU A 81 -13.15 3.62 5.08
N LEU A 82 -13.94 3.90 4.05
CA LEU A 82 -15.32 4.37 4.23
C LEU A 82 -16.26 3.22 3.90
N SER A 83 -17.19 2.93 4.80
CA SER A 83 -18.39 2.17 4.43
C SER A 83 -19.27 3.10 3.62
N ILE A 84 -19.68 2.67 2.42
CA ILE A 84 -20.85 3.28 1.79
C ILE A 84 -22.04 2.73 2.56
N ILE A 85 -22.66 3.60 3.38
CA ILE A 85 -23.92 3.32 4.09
C ILE A 85 -25.05 3.37 3.07
#